data_AF-A0A955XG76-F1
#
_entry.id   AF-A0A955XG76-F1
#
_cell.length_a   1.000
_cell.length_b   1.000
_cell.length_c   1.000
_cell.angle_alpha   90.00
_cell.angle_beta   90.00
_cell.angle_gamma   90.00
#
_symmetry.space_group_name_H-M   'P 1'
#
loop_
_entity.id
_entity.type
_entity.pdbx_description
1 polymer ?
#
loop_
_entity_poly.entity_id
_entity_poly.type
_entity_poly.pdbx_seq_one_letter_code
_entity_poly.pdbx_strand_id
1 'polypeptide(L)'
;MPPPFAGLWAEFVAPAAVAEALPLLASRGLAVNLAWKVTDPAEDARWALVDAAERAGVEVRPWLLLAEDDGYWAGADNAKVFAAAATSLTRAWVARGHAPTTLVVDLEPAHGRVMALETALRRRPPDL
;
A
#
# COMPACT_ATOMS: atom_id res chain seq x y z
N MET A 1 10.79 23.11 6.85
CA MET A 1 9.74 22.15 7.26
C MET A 1 9.81 21.00 6.28
N PRO A 2 9.89 19.74 6.72
CA PRO A 2 9.63 18.62 5.82
C PRO A 2 8.24 18.84 5.19
N PRO A 3 8.06 18.54 3.89
CA PRO A 3 6.75 18.65 3.27
C PRO A 3 5.74 17.81 4.06
N PRO A 4 4.46 18.25 4.15
CA PRO A 4 3.44 17.48 4.85
C PRO A 4 3.40 16.05 4.30
N PHE A 5 3.20 15.08 5.18
CA PHE A 5 2.99 13.67 4.84
C PHE A 5 1.60 13.49 4.19
N ALA A 6 1.38 14.16 3.07
CA ALA A 6 0.15 14.12 2.31
C ALA A 6 0.39 13.34 1.02
N GLY A 7 -0.56 12.48 0.67
CA GLY A 7 -0.48 11.65 -0.51
C GLY A 7 -1.81 11.01 -0.85
N LEU A 8 -1.91 10.57 -2.10
CA LEU A 8 -3.03 9.79 -2.60
C LEU A 8 -2.91 8.35 -2.08
N TRP A 9 -3.96 7.83 -1.47
CA TRP A 9 -4.06 6.41 -1.10
C TRP A 9 -4.68 5.63 -2.26
N ALA A 10 -3.85 4.87 -2.97
CA ALA A 10 -4.21 4.25 -4.25
C ALA A 10 -4.54 2.75 -4.14
N GLU A 11 -5.28 2.34 -3.10
CA GLU A 11 -5.66 0.93 -2.92
C GLU A 11 -6.70 0.46 -3.96
N PHE A 12 -7.72 1.28 -4.19
CA PHE A 12 -8.86 0.95 -5.04
C PHE A 12 -8.87 1.72 -6.36
N VAL A 13 -7.75 2.36 -6.71
CA VAL A 13 -7.61 3.17 -7.91
C VAL A 13 -6.75 2.42 -8.91
N ALA A 14 -7.24 2.24 -10.13
CA ALA A 14 -6.47 1.60 -11.19
C ALA A 14 -5.16 2.39 -11.46
N PRO A 15 -4.02 1.71 -11.70
CA PRO A 15 -2.75 2.39 -11.95
C PRO A 15 -2.79 3.45 -13.05
N ALA A 16 -3.59 3.23 -14.10
CA ALA A 16 -3.78 4.21 -15.18
C ALA A 16 -4.42 5.52 -14.69
N ALA A 17 -5.44 5.44 -13.83
CA ALA A 17 -6.07 6.64 -13.26
C ALA A 17 -5.13 7.39 -12.30
N VAL A 18 -4.25 6.66 -11.59
CA VAL A 18 -3.19 7.28 -10.79
C VAL A 18 -2.18 8.00 -11.69
N ALA A 19 -1.79 7.38 -12.82
CA ALA A 19 -0.87 7.96 -13.78
C ALA A 19 -1.40 9.28 -14.37
N GLU A 20 -2.69 9.35 -14.69
CA GLU A 20 -3.36 10.57 -15.15
C GLU A 20 -3.34 11.69 -14.11
N ALA A 21 -3.33 11.36 -12.82
CA ALA A 21 -3.30 12.32 -11.72
C ALA A 21 -1.88 12.84 -11.38
N LEU A 22 -0.81 12.22 -11.89
CA LEU A 22 0.58 12.58 -11.55
C LEU A 22 0.91 14.07 -11.74
N PRO A 23 0.49 14.76 -12.82
CA PRO A 23 0.78 16.19 -12.97
C PRO A 23 0.16 17.04 -11.84
N LEU A 24 -1.06 16.69 -11.41
CA LEU A 24 -1.72 17.36 -10.30
C LEU A 24 -0.98 17.08 -8.99
N LEU A 25 -0.63 15.82 -8.71
CA LEU A 25 0.11 15.44 -7.50
C LEU A 25 1.47 16.16 -7.42
N ALA A 26 2.22 16.20 -8.52
CA ALA A 26 3.48 16.92 -8.63
C ALA A 26 3.31 18.42 -8.34
N SER A 27 2.29 19.06 -8.93
CA SER A 27 2.00 20.50 -8.71
C SER A 27 1.65 20.85 -7.26
N ARG A 28 1.24 19.86 -6.47
CA ARG A 28 0.86 20.01 -5.07
C ARG A 28 1.89 19.44 -4.10
N GLY A 29 2.99 18.88 -4.59
CA GLY A 29 4.00 18.21 -3.75
C GLY A 29 3.43 17.02 -2.98
N LEU A 30 2.50 16.29 -3.56
CA LEU A 30 1.86 15.11 -2.96
C LEU A 30 2.54 13.82 -3.43
N ALA A 31 2.60 12.83 -2.55
CA ALA A 31 3.09 11.48 -2.86
C ALA A 31 1.95 10.53 -3.29
N VAL A 32 2.30 9.32 -3.73
CA VAL A 32 1.39 8.20 -3.91
C VAL A 32 1.70 7.12 -2.87
N ASN A 33 0.75 6.79 -2.01
CA ASN A 33 0.78 5.60 -1.17
C ASN A 33 0.20 4.45 -2.00
N LEU A 34 1.07 3.63 -2.58
CA LEU A 34 0.69 2.59 -3.53
C LEU A 34 0.55 1.25 -2.81
N ALA A 35 -0.69 0.73 -2.76
CA ALA A 35 -0.96 -0.60 -2.22
C ALA A 35 -0.20 -1.67 -3.01
N TRP A 36 0.55 -2.51 -2.31
CA TRP A 36 1.40 -3.55 -2.85
C TRP A 36 1.03 -4.89 -2.23
N LYS A 37 0.16 -5.63 -2.92
CA LYS A 37 -0.25 -6.99 -2.53
C LYS A 37 0.77 -8.00 -3.06
N VAL A 38 1.34 -8.84 -2.19
CA VAL A 38 2.46 -9.75 -2.52
C VAL A 38 2.10 -10.75 -3.64
N THR A 39 0.82 -11.06 -3.83
CA THR A 39 0.32 -12.08 -4.77
C THR A 39 -0.41 -11.49 -5.98
N ASP A 40 -0.38 -10.18 -6.16
CA ASP A 40 -1.25 -9.52 -7.14
C ASP A 40 -0.66 -9.56 -8.57
N PRO A 41 -1.40 -10.08 -9.57
CA PRO A 41 -0.94 -10.22 -10.95
C PRO A 41 -0.64 -8.89 -11.65
N ALA A 42 -1.07 -7.76 -11.12
CA ALA A 42 -0.82 -6.42 -11.67
C ALA A 42 0.57 -5.86 -11.32
N GLU A 43 1.56 -6.71 -11.02
CA GLU A 43 2.90 -6.26 -10.60
C GLU A 43 3.57 -5.36 -11.64
N ASP A 44 3.55 -5.75 -12.92
CA ASP A 44 4.17 -4.96 -14.00
C ASP A 44 3.52 -3.58 -14.16
N ALA A 45 2.19 -3.49 -14.00
CA ALA A 45 1.47 -2.23 -14.07
C ALA A 45 1.82 -1.29 -12.91
N ARG A 46 2.10 -1.84 -11.71
CA ARG A 46 2.59 -1.05 -10.57
C ARG A 46 3.99 -0.52 -10.82
N TRP A 47 4.90 -1.33 -11.35
CA TRP A 47 6.24 -0.85 -11.70
C TRP A 47 6.21 0.23 -12.77
N ALA A 48 5.38 0.06 -13.81
CA ALA A 48 5.19 1.10 -14.82
C ALA A 48 4.65 2.43 -14.22
N LEU A 49 3.81 2.34 -13.19
CA LEU A 49 3.35 3.51 -12.44
C LEU A 49 4.48 4.13 -11.60
N VAL A 50 5.30 3.32 -10.91
CA VAL A 50 6.48 3.80 -10.17
C VAL A 50 7.40 4.59 -11.10
N ASP A 51 7.74 4.01 -12.25
CA ASP A 51 8.53 4.66 -13.30
C ASP A 51 7.94 5.99 -13.76
N ALA A 52 6.62 6.03 -13.99
CA ALA A 52 5.93 7.24 -14.43
C ALA A 52 5.92 8.33 -13.35
N ALA A 53 5.70 7.94 -12.09
CA ALA A 53 5.68 8.84 -10.95
C ALA A 53 7.06 9.45 -10.69
N GLU A 54 8.13 8.65 -10.72
CA GLU A 54 9.50 9.16 -10.58
C GLU A 54 9.86 10.17 -11.69
N ARG A 55 9.51 9.87 -12.95
CA ARG A 55 9.68 10.83 -14.06
C ARG A 55 8.90 12.13 -13.87
N ALA A 56 7.76 12.07 -13.19
CA ALA A 56 6.94 13.23 -12.84
C ALA A 56 7.41 13.96 -11.56
N GLY A 57 8.46 13.47 -10.89
CA GLY A 57 8.93 14.02 -9.61
C GLY A 57 7.98 13.73 -8.44
N VAL A 58 7.17 12.68 -8.52
CA VAL A 58 6.21 12.25 -7.50
C VAL A 58 6.80 11.08 -6.72
N GLU A 59 6.95 11.24 -5.40
CA GLU A 59 7.36 10.15 -4.51
C GLU A 59 6.30 9.04 -4.52
N VAL A 60 6.73 7.80 -4.72
CA VAL A 60 5.88 6.62 -4.51
C VAL A 60 6.34 5.92 -3.24
N ARG A 61 5.39 5.68 -2.35
CA ARG A 61 5.59 5.01 -1.07
C ARG A 61 4.93 3.64 -1.16
N PRO A 62 5.70 2.54 -1.23
CA PRO A 62 5.10 1.21 -1.19
C PRO A 62 4.35 1.02 0.12
N TRP A 63 3.09 0.61 0.02
CA TRP A 63 2.26 0.20 1.15
C TRP A 63 2.05 -1.30 1.06
N LEU A 64 2.79 -2.06 1.86
CA LEU A 64 2.78 -3.52 1.80
C LEU A 64 1.50 -4.09 2.40
N LEU A 65 0.85 -4.98 1.65
CA LEU A 65 -0.29 -5.78 2.06
C LEU A 65 0.03 -7.26 1.82
N LEU A 66 -0.13 -8.09 2.85
CA LEU A 66 0.05 -9.54 2.76
C LEU A 66 -1.16 -10.21 2.11
N ALA A 67 -1.06 -11.51 1.86
CA ALA A 67 -2.24 -12.31 1.55
C ALA A 67 -3.22 -12.27 2.73
N GLU A 68 -4.52 -12.44 2.46
CA GLU A 68 -5.56 -12.43 3.49
C GLU A 68 -5.35 -13.52 4.55
N ASP A 69 -4.90 -14.70 4.13
CA ASP A 69 -4.58 -15.84 5.00
C ASP A 69 -3.39 -15.56 5.94
N ASP A 70 -2.51 -14.63 5.57
CA ASP A 70 -1.39 -14.17 6.39
C ASP A 70 -1.76 -12.95 7.25
N GLY A 71 -3.04 -12.54 7.25
CA GLY A 71 -3.57 -11.45 8.07
C GLY A 71 -3.72 -10.10 7.36
N TYR A 72 -3.34 -10.00 6.07
CA TYR A 72 -3.43 -8.80 5.20
C TYR A 72 -2.63 -7.57 5.66
N TRP A 73 -2.92 -7.03 6.85
CA TRP A 73 -2.21 -5.90 7.46
C TRP A 73 -1.10 -6.37 8.39
N ALA A 74 -0.19 -5.47 8.79
CA ALA A 74 0.84 -5.79 9.77
C ALA A 74 0.24 -5.92 11.18
N GLY A 75 0.64 -6.96 11.90
CA GLY A 75 0.15 -7.27 13.23
C GLY A 75 1.15 -8.04 14.08
N ALA A 76 0.85 -8.17 15.36
CA ALA A 76 1.71 -8.90 16.31
C ALA A 76 1.80 -10.41 15.99
N ASP A 77 0.75 -10.96 15.37
CA ASP A 77 0.63 -12.36 14.99
C ASP A 77 1.36 -12.71 13.68
N ASN A 78 1.57 -11.74 12.78
CA ASN A 78 2.23 -11.96 11.49
C ASN A 78 3.55 -11.18 11.29
N ALA A 79 4.08 -10.53 12.34
CA ALA A 79 5.26 -9.66 12.27
C ALA A 79 6.46 -10.28 11.53
N LYS A 80 6.71 -11.59 11.70
CA LYS A 80 7.80 -12.29 11.00
C LYS A 80 7.56 -12.40 9.49
N VAL A 81 6.34 -12.75 9.09
CA VAL A 81 5.94 -12.86 7.67
C VAL A 81 5.97 -11.49 7.03
N PHE A 82 5.42 -10.48 7.71
CA PHE A 82 5.45 -9.09 7.25
C PHE A 82 6.89 -8.58 7.06
N ALA A 83 7.78 -8.78 8.03
CA ALA A 83 9.17 -8.36 7.93
C ALA A 83 9.92 -9.01 6.75
N ALA A 84 9.66 -10.30 6.49
CA ALA A 84 10.21 -11.00 5.34
C ALA A 84 9.69 -10.41 4.02
N ALA A 85 8.38 -10.17 3.90
CA ALA A 85 7.78 -9.57 2.71
C ALA A 85 8.26 -8.13 2.49
N ALA A 86 8.37 -7.31 3.54
CA ALA A 86 8.91 -5.95 3.47
C ALA A 86 10.35 -5.92 2.99
N THR A 87 11.18 -6.87 3.48
CA THR A 87 12.57 -7.02 3.04
C THR A 87 12.63 -7.38 1.56
N SER A 88 11.82 -8.34 1.11
CA SER A 88 11.75 -8.76 -0.29
C SER A 88 11.28 -7.63 -1.20
N LEU A 89 10.24 -6.90 -0.82
CA LEU A 89 9.73 -5.76 -1.57
C LEU A 89 10.80 -4.66 -1.70
N THR A 90 11.45 -4.30 -0.60
CA THR A 90 12.52 -3.27 -0.61
C THR A 90 13.67 -3.67 -1.52
N ARG A 91 14.09 -4.95 -1.49
CA ARG A 91 15.11 -5.47 -2.40
C ARG A 91 14.67 -5.41 -3.86
N ALA A 92 13.41 -5.72 -4.14
CA ALA A 92 12.85 -5.66 -5.50
C ALA A 92 12.82 -4.23 -6.05
N TRP A 93 12.56 -3.23 -5.20
CA TRP A 93 12.68 -1.81 -5.54
C TRP A 93 14.11 -1.44 -5.90
N VAL A 94 15.06 -1.74 -5.02
CA VAL A 94 16.49 -1.44 -5.24
C VAL A 94 17.01 -2.12 -6.50
N ALA A 95 16.65 -3.38 -6.74
CA ALA A 95 17.07 -4.13 -7.93
C ALA A 95 16.57 -3.52 -9.25
N ARG A 96 15.47 -2.77 -9.21
CA ARG A 96 14.90 -2.04 -10.36
C ARG A 96 15.43 -0.62 -10.49
N GLY A 97 16.34 -0.20 -9.62
CA GLY A 97 16.93 1.14 -9.64
C GLY A 97 16.11 2.19 -8.89
N HIS A 98 15.04 1.79 -8.20
CA HIS A 98 14.26 2.68 -7.36
C HIS A 98 14.75 2.63 -5.91
N ALA A 99 14.76 3.78 -5.23
CA ALA A 99 15.18 3.89 -3.84
C ALA A 99 14.06 4.51 -2.99
N PRO A 100 13.07 3.71 -2.54
CA PRO A 100 11.97 4.24 -1.77
C PRO A 100 12.50 4.76 -0.44
N THR A 101 12.20 6.02 -0.12
CA THR A 101 12.58 6.62 1.17
C THR A 101 11.62 6.26 2.29
N THR A 102 10.44 5.73 1.94
CA THR A 102 9.34 5.48 2.87
C THR A 102 8.66 4.16 2.53
N LEU A 103 8.56 3.25 3.50
CA LEU A 103 7.66 2.08 3.45
C LEU A 103 6.46 2.38 4.35
N VAL A 104 5.25 2.28 3.82
CA VAL A 104 4.02 2.41 4.60
C VAL A 104 3.69 1.06 5.22
N VAL A 105 3.56 1.07 6.55
CA VAL A 105 3.15 -0.08 7.35
C VAL A 105 1.80 0.26 7.96
N ASP A 106 0.79 -0.51 7.60
CA ASP A 106 -0.55 -0.35 8.13
C ASP A 106 -0.78 -1.37 9.24
N LEU A 107 -1.08 -0.86 10.44
CA LEU A 107 -1.15 -1.63 11.68
C LEU A 107 -2.61 -1.84 12.05
N GLU A 108 -3.15 -3.00 11.70
CA GLU A 108 -4.53 -3.37 11.98
C GLU A 108 -4.61 -4.80 12.56
N PRO A 109 -5.71 -5.16 13.25
CA PRO A 109 -5.96 -6.56 13.58
C PRO A 109 -5.98 -7.41 12.31
N ALA A 110 -5.50 -8.66 12.39
CA ALA A 110 -5.52 -9.57 11.25
C ALA A 110 -6.89 -9.64 10.56
N HIS A 111 -6.89 -9.68 9.22
CA HIS A 111 -8.09 -9.66 8.38
C HIS A 111 -9.22 -10.56 8.85
N GLY A 112 -8.91 -11.83 9.15
CA GLY A 112 -9.90 -12.79 9.66
C GLY A 112 -10.58 -12.35 10.97
N ARG A 113 -9.87 -11.63 11.86
CA ARG A 113 -10.45 -11.11 13.12
C ARG A 113 -11.39 -9.94 12.84
N VAL A 114 -11.03 -9.05 11.91
CA VAL A 114 -11.89 -7.94 11.47
C VAL A 114 -13.18 -8.50 10.85
N MET A 115 -13.06 -9.48 9.95
CA MET A 115 -14.21 -10.12 9.29
C MET A 115 -15.12 -10.86 10.27
N ALA A 116 -14.54 -11.53 11.27
CA ALA A 116 -15.31 -12.18 12.34
C ALA A 116 -16.09 -11.16 13.19
N LEU A 117 -15.46 -10.02 13.54
CA LEU A 117 -16.11 -8.93 14.27
C LEU A 117 -17.24 -8.31 13.45
N GLU A 118 -16.99 -7.99 12.18
CA GLU A 118 -18.01 -7.44 11.29
C GLU A 118 -19.22 -8.38 11.18
N THR A 119 -18.97 -9.67 11.00
CA THR A 119 -20.02 -10.70 10.95
C THR A 119 -20.83 -10.74 12.24
N ALA A 120 -20.18 -10.63 13.40
CA ALA A 120 -20.84 -10.60 14.70
C ALA A 120 -21.70 -9.34 14.87
N LEU A 121 -21.21 -8.18 14.43
CA LEU A 121 -21.94 -6.91 14.49
C LEU A 121 -23.17 -6.90 13.57
N ARG A 122 -23.07 -7.44 12.35
CA ARG A 122 -24.21 -7.53 11.42
C ARG A 122 -25.32 -8.46 11.91
N ARG A 123 -25.00 -9.41 12.79
CA ARG A 123 -25.97 -10.33 13.40
C ARG A 123 -26.62 -9.77 14.65
N ARG A 124 -26.16 -8.62 15.18
CA ARG A 124 -26.85 -7.96 16.29
C ARG A 124 -28.18 -7.38 15.81
N PRO A 125 -29.27 -7.51 16.60
CA PRO A 125 -30.48 -6.73 16.39
C PRO A 125 -30.15 -5.22 16.48
N PRO A 126 -30.86 -4.36 15.73
CA PRO A 126 -30.57 -2.92 15.67
C PRO A 126 -30.71 -2.16 17.00
N ASP A 127 -31.23 -2.80 18.05
CA ASP A 127 -31.76 -2.13 19.25
C ASP A 127 -31.05 -2.53 20.56
N LEU A 128 -29.78 -2.96 20.50
CA LEU A 128 -28.90 -3.16 21.68
C LEU A 128 -27.59 -2.36 21.55
#